data_AF-A0A5N1BIN2-F1
#
_entry.id   AF-A0A5N1BIN2-F1
#
_cell.length_a   1.000
_cell.length_b   1.000
_cell.length_c   1.000
_cell.angle_alpha   90.00
_cell.angle_beta   90.00
_cell.angle_gamma   90.00
#
_symmetry.space_group_name_H-M   'P 1'
#
loop_
_entity.id
_entity.type
_entity.pdbx_description
1 polymer ?
#
loop_
_entity_poly.entity_id
_entity_poly.type
_entity_poly.pdbx_seq_one_letter_code
_entity_poly.pdbx_strand_id
1 'polypeptide(L)' 'MSKVTIPLNKDEEELFNQYAKFHDQPLSTLFKQIMEEKIEEDFDIEVIKNYEAAKEAGDVSYYSHNEVKGMLGL' A
#
# COMPACT_ATOMS: atom_id res chain seq x y z
N MET A 1 22.83 -6.93 6.66
CA MET A 1 21.67 -7.48 5.93
C MET A 1 20.81 -8.22 6.93
N SER A 2 19.57 -7.79 7.12
CA SER A 2 18.61 -8.49 7.99
C SER A 2 17.98 -9.65 7.23
N LYS A 3 17.60 -10.72 7.94
CA LYS A 3 16.96 -11.91 7.37
C LYS A 3 15.64 -12.17 8.11
N VAL A 4 14.64 -12.62 7.37
CA VAL A 4 13.37 -13.09 7.92
C VAL A 4 13.24 -14.57 7.60
N THR A 5 12.89 -15.37 8.61
CA THR A 5 12.58 -16.79 8.44
C THR A 5 11.11 -16.98 8.77
N ILE A 6 10.36 -17.53 7.82
CA ILE A 6 8.93 -17.78 7.96
C ILE A 6 8.74 -19.31 7.92
N PRO A 7 8.31 -19.96 9.01
CA PRO A 7 7.96 -21.37 8.98
C PRO A 7 6.69 -21.56 8.16
N LEU A 8 6.70 -22.54 7.26
CA LEU A 8 5.57 -22.90 6.42
C LEU A 8 5.17 -24.35 6.68
N ASN A 9 3.87 -24.62 6.59
CA ASN A 9 3.38 -25.98 6.43
C ASN A 9 3.53 -26.44 4.96
N LYS A 10 3.26 -27.72 4.69
CA LYS A 10 3.44 -28.29 3.35
C LYS A 10 2.55 -27.64 2.29
N ASP A 11 1.30 -27.33 2.66
CA ASP A 11 0.31 -26.79 1.73
C ASP A 11 0.66 -25.33 1.38
N GLU A 12 1.10 -24.55 2.37
CA GLU A 12 1.62 -23.18 2.18
C GLU A 12 2.86 -23.18 1.30
N GLU A 13 3.82 -24.06 1.56
CA GLU A 13 5.05 -24.17 0.76
C GLU A 13 4.72 -24.52 -0.69
N GLU A 14 3.82 -25.48 -0.94
CA GLU A 14 3.41 -25.84 -2.29
C GLU A 14 2.73 -24.67 -3.00
N LEU A 15 1.74 -24.05 -2.36
CA LEU A 15 0.98 -22.92 -2.91
C LEU A 15 1.89 -21.73 -3.25
N PHE A 16 2.74 -21.33 -2.30
CA PHE A 16 3.60 -20.15 -2.46
C PHE A 16 4.66 -20.36 -3.55
N ASN A 17 5.22 -21.57 -3.64
CA ASN A 17 6.15 -21.90 -4.71
C ASN A 17 5.47 -21.97 -6.09
N GLN A 18 4.24 -22.48 -6.17
CA GLN A 18 3.48 -22.49 -7.42
C GLN A 18 3.15 -21.05 -7.87
N TYR A 19 2.73 -20.20 -6.94
CA TYR A 19 2.47 -18.78 -7.20
C TYR A 19 3.74 -18.06 -7.70
N ALA A 20 4.87 -18.26 -7.03
CA ALA A 20 6.17 -17.72 -7.45
C ALA A 20 6.57 -18.14 -8.87
N LYS A 21 6.34 -19.42 -9.23
CA LYS A 21 6.58 -19.92 -10.59
C LYS A 21 5.63 -19.31 -11.62
N PHE A 22 4.36 -19.13 -11.26
CA PHE A 22 3.36 -18.52 -12.15
C PHE A 22 3.72 -17.08 -12.50
N HIS A 23 4.28 -16.34 -11.54
CA HIS A 23 4.73 -14.96 -11.71
C HIS A 23 6.17 -14.82 -12.24
N ASP A 24 6.90 -15.93 -12.44
CA ASP A 24 8.33 -15.95 -12.80
C ASP A 24 9.20 -15.06 -11.89
N GLN A 25 8.92 -15.10 -10.59
CA GLN A 25 9.58 -14.25 -9.59
C GLN A 25 9.98 -15.03 -8.35
N PRO A 26 11.11 -14.68 -7.69
CA PRO A 26 11.49 -15.30 -6.42
C PRO A 26 10.44 -15.00 -5.34
N LEU A 27 10.13 -15.99 -4.51
CA LEU A 27 9.15 -15.87 -3.43
C LEU A 27 9.47 -14.72 -2.46
N SER A 28 10.74 -14.45 -2.18
CA SER A 28 11.18 -13.32 -1.35
C SER A 28 10.89 -11.96 -1.96
N THR A 29 10.79 -11.86 -3.29
CA THR A 29 10.41 -10.62 -3.98
C THR A 29 8.92 -10.39 -3.83
N LEU A 30 8.11 -11.41 -4.09
CA LEU A 30 6.66 -11.36 -3.94
C LEU A 30 6.25 -11.05 -2.50
N PHE A 31 6.89 -11.65 -1.50
CA PHE A 31 6.62 -11.34 -0.09
C PHE A 31 6.88 -9.87 0.26
N LYS A 32 7.93 -9.25 -0.29
CA LYS A 32 8.22 -7.83 -0.05
C LYS A 32 7.17 -6.95 -0.73
N GLN A 33 6.82 -7.26 -1.98
CA GLN A 33 5.81 -6.50 -2.72
C GLN A 33 4.46 -6.55 -2.03
N ILE A 34 4.00 -7.74 -1.64
CA ILE A 34 2.72 -7.89 -0.92
C ILE A 34 2.75 -7.15 0.42
N MET A 35 3.89 -7.14 1.12
CA MET A 35 4.04 -6.40 2.37
C MET A 35 4.00 -4.88 2.13
N GLU A 36 4.67 -4.39 1.10
CA GLU A 36 4.63 -2.97 0.70
C GLU A 36 3.21 -2.56 0.30
N GLU A 37 2.55 -3.34 -0.56
CA GLU A 37 1.16 -3.13 -0.98
C GLU A 37 0.21 -3.09 0.21
N LYS A 38 0.38 -3.99 1.19
CA LYS A 38 -0.48 -4.00 2.38
C LYS A 38 -0.26 -2.77 3.27
N ILE A 39 0.98 -2.34 3.44
CA ILE A 39 1.33 -1.13 4.19
C ILE A 39 0.73 0.10 3.52
N GLU A 40 0.84 0.19 2.19
CA GLU A 40 0.24 1.28 1.40
C GLU A 40 -1.28 1.29 1.54
N GLU A 41 -1.94 0.13 1.39
CA GLU A 41 -3.41 0.03 1.55
C GLU A 41 -3.86 0.49 2.95
N ASP A 42 -3.17 0.05 4.00
CA ASP A 42 -3.52 0.43 5.37
C ASP A 42 -3.35 1.94 5.59
N PHE A 43 -2.30 2.53 5.02
CA PHE A 43 -2.07 3.98 5.07
C PHE A 43 -3.12 4.75 4.28
N ASP A 44 -3.45 4.32 3.05
CA ASP A 44 -4.46 4.96 2.20
C ASP A 44 -5.83 4.97 2.87
N ILE A 45 -6.21 3.84 3.48
CA ILE A 45 -7.45 3.74 4.27
C ILE A 45 -7.45 4.73 5.43
N GLU A 46 -6.33 4.87 6.15
CA GLU A 46 -6.22 5.83 7.25
C GLU A 46 -6.33 7.28 6.77
N VAL A 47 -5.66 7.63 5.67
CA VAL A 47 -5.74 8.96 5.06
C VAL A 47 -7.18 9.30 4.65
N ILE A 48 -7.88 8.37 4.01
CA ILE A 48 -9.28 8.56 3.61
C ILE A 48 -10.16 8.78 4.84
N LYS A 49 -10.04 7.94 5.87
CA LYS A 49 -10.82 8.09 7.11
C LYS A 49 -10.59 9.43 7.78
N ASN A 50 -9.34 9.90 7.83
CA ASN A 50 -9.00 11.20 8.39
C ASN A 50 -9.61 12.34 7.59
N TYR A 51 -9.58 12.26 6.25
CA TYR A 51 -10.24 13.23 5.38
C TYR A 51 -11.76 13.23 5.57
N GLU A 52 -12.40 12.06 5.62
CA GLU A 52 -13.85 11.94 5.83
C GLU A 52 -14.29 12.54 7.17
N ALA A 53 -13.56 12.24 8.25
CA ALA A 53 -13.83 12.80 9.57
C ALA A 53 -13.65 14.34 9.59
N ALA A 54 -12.58 14.86 8.97
CA ALA A 54 -12.38 16.30 8.85
C ALA A 54 -13.51 16.96 8.03
N LYS A 55 -13.95 16.30 6.96
CA LYS A 55 -15.05 16.77 6.12
C LYS A 55 -16.37 16.84 6.89
N GLU A 56 -16.70 15.82 7.68
CA GLU A 56 -17.88 15.81 8.55
C GLU A 56 -17.82 16.90 9.63
N ALA A 57 -16.63 17.18 10.16
CA ALA A 57 -16.40 18.28 11.09
C ALA A 57 -16.41 19.67 10.44
N GLY A 58 -16.49 19.76 9.10
CA GLY A 58 -16.40 21.02 8.35
C GLY A 58 -14.98 21.61 8.31
N ASP A 59 -13.95 20.82 8.65
CA ASP A 59 -12.54 21.21 8.73
C ASP A 59 -11.78 20.82 7.45
N VAL A 60 -12.37 21.11 6.29
CA VAL A 60 -11.75 20.87 4.99
C VAL A 60 -11.80 22.14 4.14
N SER A 61 -10.65 22.48 3.54
CA SER A 61 -10.53 23.59 2.61
C SER A 61 -10.48 23.08 1.18
N TYR A 62 -11.15 23.79 0.28
CA TYR A 62 -11.15 23.50 -1.15
C TYR A 62 -10.51 24.67 -1.89
N TYR A 63 -9.69 24.35 -2.89
CA TYR A 63 -9.07 25.32 -3.76
C TYR A 63 -9.55 25.08 -5.19
N SER A 64 -9.85 26.16 -5.91
CA SER A 64 -10.09 26.12 -7.34
C SER A 64 -8.81 25.82 -8.11
N HIS A 65 -8.95 25.37 -9.35
CA HIS A 65 -7.82 25.12 -10.25
C HIS A 65 -6.88 26.33 -10.40
N ASN A 66 -7.42 27.55 -10.45
CA ASN A 66 -6.62 28.77 -10.57
C ASN A 66 -5.82 29.06 -9.29
N GLU A 67 -6.40 28.81 -8.12
CA GLU A 67 -5.71 28.97 -6.83
C GLU A 67 -4.56 27.97 -6.72
N VAL A 68 -4.79 26.70 -7.07
CA VAL A 68 -3.76 25.65 -7.06
C VAL A 68 -2.63 25.99 -8.03
N LYS A 69 -2.94 26.46 -9.25
CA LYS A 69 -1.93 26.94 -10.22
C LYS A 69 -1.08 28.07 -9.63
N GLY A 70 -1.73 29.05 -9.00
CA GLY A 70 -1.04 30.14 -8.31
C GLY A 70 -0.10 29.65 -7.21
N MET A 71 -0.52 28.67 -6.40
CA MET A 71 0.30 28.07 -5.33
C MET A 71 1.51 27.30 -5.87
N LEU A 72 1.35 26.61 -7.02
CA LEU A 72 2.39 25.81 -7.65
C LEU A 72 3.30 26.61 -8.60
N GLY A 73 2.98 27.87 -8.87
CA GLY A 73 3.72 28.72 -9.81
C GLY A 73 3.57 28.31 -11.28
N LEU A 74 2.41 27.78 -11.66
CA LEU A 74 2.07 27.27 -13.00
C LEU A 74 1.16 28.21 -13.80
#